data_AF-A0AB34KA07-F1
#
_entry.id   AF-A0AB34KA07-F1
#
_cell.length_a   1.000
_cell.length_b   1.000
_cell.length_c   1.000
_cell.angle_alpha   90.00
_cell.angle_beta   90.00
_cell.angle_gamma   90.00
#
_symmetry.space_group_name_H-M   'P 1'
#
loop_
_entity.id
_entity.type
_entity.pdbx_description
1 polymer ?
#
loop_
_entity_poly.entity_id
_entity_poly.type
_entity_poly.pdbx_seq_one_letter_code
_entity_poly.pdbx_strand_id
1 'polypeptide(L)'
;MNAPFARALDAPSADEVFRTNSGTALQSEGLTWKALLAGVAYALILHLTQTLIFLTIRPRIARIYRPRTYLLPEEQCTSRSPEGVIAWVLPVWSTPDDTILQKCGLDALFFVRYLRMMIWIFLPITLVVTPGLAPVNRLSGKHARTSVLDVFAISNIAPEQVASKLWTHWALGALVVVWVCYVVHCEALAFVEAKQEYARSQHYRSQSRATTILVGNIPEAFLTEDKLRDAFDVFPGGVRDVYINRNDSNLTAKLAAREKLVTALETAQTKLIAARVSDVAATRGSQGSGKLSQRSGHALGAVCGKDQGRKSCAGPQTMPKTNRETTRLPLVIRAWLPPVPFFGRKVDLIHQLQETLQTLNEEIASARARSGSCTPLNNAFVQFNRQVAAHMACQSVLHGKPHRMTPRILEVDPTDVIWDNLALSWRQRWIRVSIGLSVSTSLIFLYAV
;
A
#
# COMPACT_ATOMS: atom_id res chain seq x y z
N MET A 1 53.56 29.51 42.29
CA MET A 1 52.94 28.22 42.66
C MET A 1 51.75 28.51 43.58
N ASN A 2 50.63 27.82 43.32
CA ASN A 2 49.42 27.66 44.13
C ASN A 2 48.28 28.69 43.93
N ALA A 3 47.45 28.43 42.90
CA ALA A 3 46.00 28.50 43.06
C ALA A 3 45.54 27.28 43.90
N PRO A 4 44.37 27.32 44.58
CA PRO A 4 43.19 26.80 43.88
C PRO A 4 41.81 27.41 44.29
N PHE A 5 40.86 27.29 43.35
CA PHE A 5 39.43 26.95 43.51
C PHE A 5 38.59 27.59 44.63
N ALA A 6 37.72 28.53 44.24
CA ALA A 6 36.35 28.65 44.75
C ALA A 6 35.52 29.55 43.81
N ARG A 7 35.12 29.00 42.65
CA ARG A 7 34.06 29.59 41.83
C ARG A 7 32.82 28.76 42.11
N ALA A 8 31.85 29.33 42.81
CA ALA A 8 30.58 28.70 43.11
C ALA A 8 29.90 28.28 41.80
N LEU A 9 29.86 26.98 41.56
CA LEU A 9 28.90 26.35 40.67
C LEU A 9 27.74 25.95 41.56
N ASP A 10 26.79 26.85 41.76
CA ASP A 10 25.48 26.44 42.25
C ASP A 10 24.87 25.57 41.15
N ALA A 11 24.96 24.25 41.33
CA ALA A 11 24.19 23.32 40.55
C ALA A 11 22.72 23.63 40.84
N PRO A 12 21.87 23.85 39.81
CA PRO A 12 20.45 24.07 40.05
C PRO A 12 19.91 22.92 40.87
N SER A 13 19.17 23.24 41.93
CA SER A 13 18.54 22.23 42.78
C SER A 13 17.67 21.31 41.90
N ALA A 14 17.48 20.05 42.29
CA ALA A 14 16.67 19.11 41.50
C ALA A 14 15.29 19.72 41.16
N ASP A 15 14.71 20.46 42.09
CA ASP A 15 13.45 21.20 41.92
C ASP A 15 13.53 22.32 40.86
N GLU A 16 14.69 22.96 40.72
CA GLU A 16 14.95 23.99 39.72
C GLU A 16 15.18 23.39 38.34
N VAL A 17 15.88 22.25 38.23
CA VAL A 17 16.01 21.48 36.97
C VAL A 17 14.65 20.93 36.50
N PHE A 18 13.81 20.46 37.42
CA PHE A 18 12.45 20.03 37.10
C PHE A 18 11.55 21.19 36.68
N ARG A 19 11.75 22.39 37.24
CA ARG A 19 11.02 23.62 36.86
C ARG A 19 11.50 24.24 35.54
N THR A 20 12.78 24.17 35.21
CA THR A 20 13.32 24.77 33.98
C THR A 20 13.04 23.95 32.72
N ASN A 21 12.80 22.65 32.85
CA ASN A 21 12.37 21.77 31.75
C ASN A 21 10.85 21.66 31.61
N SER A 22 10.07 22.28 32.49
CA SER A 22 8.62 22.34 32.35
C SER A 22 8.27 23.49 31.41
N GLY A 23 8.23 23.18 30.11
CA GLY A 23 8.00 24.12 29.03
C GLY A 23 6.75 24.98 29.20
N THR A 24 6.67 26.02 28.39
CA THR A 24 5.53 26.94 28.15
C THR A 24 4.13 26.28 28.15
N ALA A 25 4.03 24.96 27.95
CA ALA A 25 2.83 24.15 28.15
C ALA A 25 2.24 24.17 29.58
N LEU A 26 3.01 24.48 30.62
CA LEU A 26 2.50 24.64 32.00
C LEU A 26 1.89 26.03 32.25
N GLN A 27 2.13 26.99 31.36
CA GLN A 27 1.56 28.34 31.41
C GLN A 27 0.40 28.54 30.43
N SER A 28 0.07 27.57 29.57
CA SER A 28 -1.13 27.63 28.74
C SER A 28 -2.35 27.33 29.60
N GLU A 29 -3.28 28.28 29.70
CA GLU A 29 -4.60 28.02 30.29
C GLU A 29 -5.21 26.74 29.68
N GLY A 30 -5.59 25.80 30.54
CA GLY A 30 -6.12 24.51 30.12
C GLY A 30 -7.40 24.65 29.27
N LEU A 31 -7.66 23.64 28.44
CA LEU A 31 -8.77 23.63 27.48
C LEU A 31 -10.13 23.93 28.17
N THR A 32 -10.77 25.04 27.78
CA THR A 32 -12.11 25.41 28.29
C THR A 32 -13.19 24.43 27.81
N TRP A 33 -14.24 24.19 28.62
CA TRP A 33 -15.39 23.34 28.25
C TRP A 33 -15.98 23.70 26.88
N LYS A 34 -16.05 24.99 26.58
CA LYS A 34 -16.54 25.52 25.31
C LYS A 34 -15.67 25.07 24.13
N ALA A 35 -14.34 25.13 24.28
CA ALA A 35 -13.40 24.72 23.25
C ALA A 35 -13.43 23.20 23.03
N LEU A 36 -13.51 22.42 24.11
CA LEU A 36 -13.66 20.96 24.02
C LEU A 36 -14.95 20.56 23.29
N LEU A 37 -16.09 21.13 23.70
CA LEU A 37 -17.39 20.83 23.09
C LEU A 37 -17.43 21.29 21.63
N ALA A 38 -16.86 22.45 21.31
CA ALA A 38 -16.77 22.92 19.92
C ALA A 38 -15.92 21.97 19.06
N GLY A 39 -14.78 21.50 19.58
CA GLY A 39 -13.93 20.53 18.89
C GLY A 39 -14.61 19.19 18.65
N VAL A 40 -15.27 18.63 19.68
CA VAL A 40 -16.04 17.38 19.56
C VAL A 40 -17.21 17.53 18.61
N ALA A 41 -17.96 18.64 18.70
CA ALA A 41 -19.08 18.92 17.80
C ALA A 41 -18.60 19.03 16.34
N TYR A 42 -17.52 19.77 16.10
CA TYR A 42 -16.91 19.89 14.77
C TYR A 42 -16.49 18.54 14.22
N ALA A 43 -15.76 17.74 15.00
CA ALA A 43 -15.32 16.40 14.59
C ALA A 43 -16.51 15.48 14.30
N LEU A 44 -17.55 15.50 15.13
CA LEU A 44 -18.76 14.71 14.94
C LEU A 44 -19.52 15.12 13.67
N ILE A 45 -19.70 16.42 13.43
CA ILE A 45 -20.37 16.94 12.22
C ILE A 45 -19.61 16.51 10.97
N LEU A 46 -18.28 16.65 10.96
CA LEU A 46 -17.45 16.20 9.85
C LEU A 46 -17.58 14.68 9.63
N HIS A 47 -17.47 13.88 10.70
CA HIS A 47 -17.59 12.43 10.62
C HIS A 47 -18.95 11.99 10.08
N LEU A 48 -20.04 12.58 10.58
CA LEU A 48 -21.40 12.28 10.12
C LEU A 48 -21.60 12.68 8.66
N THR A 49 -21.07 13.84 8.25
CA THR A 49 -21.14 14.33 6.86
C THR A 49 -20.38 13.41 5.91
N GLN A 50 -19.14 13.05 6.24
CA GLN A 50 -18.33 12.10 5.45
C GLN A 50 -18.99 10.72 5.38
N THR A 51 -19.54 10.24 6.50
CA THR A 51 -20.26 8.97 6.55
C THR A 51 -21.51 9.02 5.66
N LEU A 52 -22.28 10.10 5.70
CA LEU A 52 -23.44 10.28 4.83
C LEU A 52 -23.05 10.29 3.35
N ILE A 53 -21.99 11.00 2.98
CA ILE A 53 -21.43 11.00 1.62
C ILE A 53 -21.04 9.58 1.21
N PHE A 54 -20.32 8.86 2.06
CA PHE A 54 -19.94 7.46 1.79
C PHE A 54 -21.16 6.55 1.60
N LEU A 55 -22.15 6.65 2.49
CA LEU A 55 -23.38 5.85 2.44
C LEU A 55 -24.21 6.10 1.18
N THR A 56 -24.17 7.31 0.62
CA THR A 56 -24.87 7.65 -0.64
C THR A 56 -24.09 7.24 -1.89
N ILE A 57 -22.76 7.35 -1.88
CA ILE A 57 -21.91 7.02 -3.03
C ILE A 57 -21.69 5.51 -3.17
N ARG A 58 -21.48 4.80 -2.05
CA ARG A 58 -21.18 3.37 -2.03
C ARG A 58 -22.12 2.48 -2.87
N PRO A 59 -23.47 2.60 -2.76
CA PRO A 59 -24.36 1.77 -3.57
C PRO A 59 -24.40 2.21 -5.05
N ARG A 60 -24.10 3.47 -5.36
CA ARG A 60 -24.14 4.00 -6.74
C ARG A 60 -22.93 3.59 -7.57
N ILE A 61 -21.75 3.46 -6.96
CA ILE A 61 -20.49 3.17 -7.66
C ILE A 61 -19.95 1.78 -7.30
N ALA A 62 -20.68 0.73 -7.70
CA ALA A 62 -20.30 -0.66 -7.43
C ALA A 62 -18.90 -1.03 -7.98
N ARG A 63 -18.48 -0.40 -9.08
CA ARG A 63 -17.17 -0.66 -9.70
C ARG A 63 -15.97 -0.28 -8.83
N ILE A 64 -16.11 0.75 -8.00
CA ILE A 64 -15.03 1.20 -7.11
C ILE A 64 -15.12 0.48 -5.77
N TYR A 65 -16.33 0.37 -5.21
CA TYR A 65 -16.51 -0.13 -3.84
C TYR A 65 -16.70 -1.65 -3.73
N ARG A 66 -17.04 -2.36 -4.82
CA ARG A 66 -17.25 -3.81 -4.84
C ARG A 66 -16.67 -4.51 -6.08
N PRO A 67 -15.42 -4.19 -6.53
CA PRO A 67 -14.83 -4.81 -7.72
C PRO A 67 -14.64 -6.32 -7.56
N ARG A 68 -14.21 -6.76 -6.37
CA ARG A 68 -13.92 -8.18 -6.05
C ARG A 68 -15.16 -9.07 -5.91
N THR A 69 -16.36 -8.54 -6.13
CA THR A 69 -17.60 -9.33 -6.10
C THR A 69 -17.96 -9.89 -7.48
N TYR A 70 -17.47 -9.28 -8.57
CA TYR A 70 -17.89 -9.64 -9.93
C TYR A 70 -16.79 -9.57 -11.00
N LEU A 71 -15.63 -8.94 -10.72
CA LEU A 71 -14.53 -8.85 -11.68
C LEU A 71 -13.56 -10.05 -11.62
N LEU A 72 -13.55 -10.78 -10.51
CA LEU A 72 -12.66 -11.91 -10.29
C LEU A 72 -13.30 -13.22 -10.73
N PRO A 73 -12.52 -14.28 -11.02
CA PRO A 73 -13.03 -15.63 -11.16
C PRO A 73 -13.87 -16.03 -9.94
N GLU A 74 -14.90 -16.84 -10.15
CA GLU A 74 -15.91 -17.18 -9.12
C GLU A 74 -15.30 -17.67 -7.80
N GLU A 75 -14.21 -18.46 -7.87
CA GLU A 75 -13.48 -18.98 -6.71
C GLU A 75 -12.85 -17.87 -5.84
N GLN A 76 -12.43 -16.77 -6.44
CA GLN A 76 -11.78 -15.64 -5.77
C GLN A 76 -12.80 -14.53 -5.41
N CYS A 77 -14.06 -14.68 -5.83
CA CYS A 77 -15.09 -13.69 -5.58
C CYS A 77 -15.49 -13.67 -4.10
N THR A 78 -15.59 -12.44 -3.57
CA THR A 78 -16.15 -12.19 -2.24
C THR A 78 -17.67 -12.31 -2.28
N SER A 79 -18.28 -12.80 -1.19
CA SER A 79 -19.73 -12.88 -1.11
C SER A 79 -20.35 -11.48 -1.21
N ARG A 80 -21.53 -11.39 -1.81
CA ARG A 80 -22.20 -10.11 -1.98
C ARG A 80 -22.59 -9.56 -0.60
N SER A 81 -22.16 -8.33 -0.32
CA SER A 81 -22.59 -7.60 0.90
C SER A 81 -24.13 -7.52 0.93
N PRO A 82 -24.75 -7.68 2.12
CA PRO A 82 -26.19 -7.49 2.29
C PRO A 82 -26.66 -6.15 1.74
N GLU A 83 -27.90 -6.13 1.23
CA GLU A 83 -28.54 -4.91 0.74
C GLU A 83 -29.01 -4.06 1.92
N GLY A 84 -28.70 -2.77 1.89
CA GLY A 84 -29.04 -1.83 2.97
C GLY A 84 -27.91 -0.85 3.29
N VAL A 85 -28.28 0.31 3.86
CA VAL A 85 -27.36 1.41 4.17
C VAL A 85 -26.39 1.03 5.31
N ILE A 86 -26.86 0.26 6.30
CA ILE A 86 -26.09 -0.13 7.50
C ILE A 86 -25.85 -1.65 7.56
N ALA A 87 -26.51 -2.44 6.70
CA ALA A 87 -26.47 -3.90 6.73
C ALA A 87 -25.07 -4.51 6.49
N TRP A 88 -24.10 -3.71 6.05
CA TRP A 88 -22.71 -4.10 5.87
C TRP A 88 -21.89 -4.10 7.16
N VAL A 89 -22.33 -3.40 8.20
CA VAL A 89 -21.57 -3.25 9.45
C VAL A 89 -21.47 -4.58 10.18
N LEU A 90 -22.57 -5.34 10.27
CA LEU A 90 -22.58 -6.64 10.95
C LEU A 90 -21.61 -7.65 10.29
N PRO A 91 -21.63 -7.86 8.95
CA PRO A 91 -20.64 -8.68 8.26
C PRO A 91 -19.18 -8.31 8.53
N VAL A 92 -18.86 -7.03 8.72
CA VAL A 92 -17.47 -6.60 9.02
C VAL A 92 -16.97 -7.20 10.33
N TRP A 93 -17.85 -7.33 11.32
CA TRP A 93 -17.51 -7.90 12.62
C TRP A 93 -17.71 -9.41 12.70
N SER A 94 -18.62 -9.98 11.90
CA SER A 94 -18.97 -11.40 11.96
C SER A 94 -18.21 -12.29 10.97
N THR A 95 -17.43 -11.73 10.04
CA THR A 95 -16.69 -12.53 9.05
C THR A 95 -15.60 -13.34 9.75
N PRO A 96 -15.53 -14.67 9.56
CA PRO A 96 -14.53 -15.50 10.21
C PRO A 96 -13.14 -15.30 9.59
N ASP A 97 -12.12 -15.46 10.42
CA ASP A 97 -10.72 -15.25 10.06
C ASP A 97 -10.26 -16.13 8.90
N ASP A 98 -10.76 -17.37 8.81
CA ASP A 98 -10.45 -18.30 7.70
C ASP A 98 -10.92 -17.77 6.35
N THR A 99 -12.07 -17.10 6.31
CA THR A 99 -12.58 -16.48 5.08
C THR A 99 -11.72 -15.30 4.66
N ILE A 100 -11.22 -14.51 5.63
CA ILE A 100 -10.32 -13.40 5.36
C ILE A 100 -8.98 -13.93 4.83
N LEU A 101 -8.44 -14.99 5.44
CA LEU A 101 -7.21 -15.63 5.01
C LEU A 101 -7.29 -16.13 3.56
N GLN A 102 -8.36 -16.85 3.21
CA GLN A 102 -8.54 -17.43 1.87
C GLN A 102 -8.75 -16.37 0.78
N LYS A 103 -9.52 -15.30 1.06
CA LYS A 103 -9.91 -14.31 0.04
C LYS A 103 -8.99 -13.09 -0.05
N CYS A 104 -8.42 -12.66 1.08
CA CYS A 104 -7.62 -11.44 1.17
C CYS A 104 -6.14 -11.71 1.45
N GLY A 105 -5.79 -12.91 1.90
CA GLY A 105 -4.42 -13.30 2.22
C GLY A 105 -4.04 -13.05 3.68
N LEU A 106 -2.82 -13.49 4.01
CA LEU A 106 -2.28 -13.49 5.37
C LEU A 106 -2.08 -12.08 5.94
N ASP A 107 -1.61 -11.13 5.11
CA ASP A 107 -1.36 -9.75 5.53
C ASP A 107 -2.65 -9.03 5.96
N ALA A 108 -3.71 -9.17 5.15
CA ALA A 108 -5.01 -8.59 5.45
C ALA A 108 -5.63 -9.18 6.74
N LEU A 109 -5.47 -10.48 6.96
CA LEU A 109 -5.89 -11.11 8.21
C LEU A 109 -5.21 -10.47 9.42
N PHE A 110 -3.88 -10.34 9.40
CA PHE A 110 -3.16 -9.77 10.52
C PHE A 110 -3.40 -8.26 10.71
N PHE A 111 -3.68 -7.52 9.64
CA PHE A 111 -4.13 -6.13 9.78
C PHE A 111 -5.47 -6.05 10.55
N VAL A 112 -6.44 -6.91 10.23
CA VAL A 112 -7.72 -6.96 10.96
C VAL A 112 -7.53 -7.40 12.41
N ARG A 113 -6.68 -8.41 12.64
CA ARG A 113 -6.36 -8.86 14.00
C ARG A 113 -5.64 -7.79 14.82
N TYR A 114 -4.72 -7.04 14.22
CA TYR A 114 -4.08 -5.87 14.82
C TYR A 114 -5.12 -4.82 15.27
N LEU A 115 -6.10 -4.49 14.42
CA LEU A 115 -7.18 -3.56 14.79
C LEU A 115 -8.03 -4.10 15.95
N ARG A 116 -8.38 -5.39 15.97
CA ARG A 116 -9.09 -6.00 17.12
C ARG A 116 -8.22 -5.98 18.38
N MET A 117 -6.94 -6.27 18.28
CA MET A 117 -5.98 -6.22 19.38
C MET A 117 -5.93 -4.81 19.99
N MET A 118 -5.91 -3.76 19.17
CA MET A 118 -5.99 -2.37 19.67
C MET A 118 -7.26 -2.14 20.50
N ILE A 119 -8.42 -2.65 20.06
CA ILE A 119 -9.67 -2.55 20.84
C ILE A 119 -9.55 -3.29 22.17
N TRP A 120 -9.02 -4.52 22.17
CA TRP A 120 -8.79 -5.30 23.39
C TRP A 120 -7.77 -4.70 24.34
N ILE A 121 -6.83 -3.88 23.84
CA ILE A 121 -5.92 -3.10 24.67
C ILE A 121 -6.65 -1.89 25.24
N PHE A 122 -7.18 -1.00 24.40
CA PHE A 122 -7.64 0.32 24.84
C PHE A 122 -9.00 0.30 25.56
N LEU A 123 -9.91 -0.61 25.21
CA LEU A 123 -11.25 -0.63 25.80
C LEU A 123 -11.22 -1.02 27.29
N PRO A 124 -10.57 -2.12 27.71
CA PRO A 124 -10.40 -2.44 29.13
C PRO A 124 -9.61 -1.38 29.89
N ILE A 125 -8.53 -0.85 29.30
CA ILE A 125 -7.75 0.25 29.89
C ILE A 125 -8.66 1.44 30.18
N THR A 126 -9.49 1.85 29.22
CA THR A 126 -10.40 2.99 29.41
C THR A 126 -11.41 2.72 30.53
N LEU A 127 -11.97 1.52 30.57
CA LEU A 127 -12.99 1.12 31.56
C LEU A 127 -12.42 0.93 32.98
N VAL A 128 -11.13 0.64 33.13
CA VAL A 128 -10.48 0.47 34.45
C VAL A 128 -9.77 1.75 34.89
N VAL A 129 -8.99 2.37 34.01
CA VAL A 129 -8.17 3.55 34.32
C VAL A 129 -9.02 4.78 34.56
N THR A 130 -10.03 5.04 33.73
CA THR A 130 -10.84 6.26 33.86
C THR A 130 -11.61 6.27 35.19
N PRO A 131 -12.39 5.22 35.54
CA PRO A 131 -13.09 5.20 36.83
C PRO A 131 -12.14 5.07 38.03
N GLY A 132 -10.95 4.48 37.84
CA GLY A 132 -9.94 4.37 38.90
C GLY A 132 -9.24 5.69 39.23
N LEU A 133 -8.79 6.44 38.22
CA LEU A 133 -7.99 7.67 38.43
C LEU A 133 -8.82 8.95 38.48
N ALA A 134 -9.94 9.03 37.76
CA ALA A 134 -10.77 10.24 37.75
C ALA A 134 -11.23 10.69 39.15
N PRO A 135 -11.78 9.82 40.03
CA PRO A 135 -12.16 10.24 41.38
C PRO A 135 -10.94 10.53 42.25
N VAL A 136 -9.86 9.76 42.13
CA VAL A 136 -8.63 9.96 42.91
C VAL A 136 -8.05 11.34 42.64
N ASN A 137 -7.95 11.74 41.37
CA ASN A 137 -7.37 13.03 40.99
C ASN A 137 -8.31 14.20 41.33
N ARG A 138 -9.63 14.02 41.17
CA ARG A 138 -10.61 15.06 41.50
C ARG A 138 -10.72 15.33 43.00
N LEU A 139 -10.73 14.28 43.82
CA LEU A 139 -10.94 14.40 45.27
C LEU A 139 -9.67 14.82 46.02
N SER A 140 -8.49 14.60 45.43
CA SER A 140 -7.20 14.85 46.09
C SER A 140 -6.61 16.24 45.81
N GLY A 141 -7.36 17.13 45.14
CA GLY A 141 -6.85 18.43 44.69
C GLY A 141 -7.33 19.64 45.46
N LYS A 142 -6.52 20.72 45.42
CA LYS A 142 -6.79 22.02 46.08
C LYS A 142 -7.44 23.06 45.15
N HIS A 143 -7.26 22.94 43.83
CA HIS A 143 -7.59 23.99 42.86
C HIS A 143 -8.74 23.60 41.94
N ALA A 144 -9.95 23.56 42.47
CA ALA A 144 -11.13 23.57 41.62
C ALA A 144 -11.39 25.00 41.15
N ARG A 145 -11.01 25.41 39.93
CA ARG A 145 -11.82 26.37 39.12
C ARG A 145 -11.32 26.84 37.73
N THR A 146 -10.10 26.61 37.25
CA THR A 146 -9.69 27.30 35.99
C THR A 146 -9.81 26.46 34.72
N SER A 147 -9.66 25.13 34.77
CA SER A 147 -9.62 24.29 33.57
C SER A 147 -10.30 22.93 33.78
N VAL A 148 -10.87 22.40 32.71
CA VAL A 148 -11.77 21.24 32.74
C VAL A 148 -11.02 19.94 32.97
N LEU A 149 -10.01 19.69 32.14
CA LEU A 149 -9.28 18.44 32.12
C LEU A 149 -8.27 18.37 33.27
N ASP A 150 -7.77 19.52 33.73
CA ASP A 150 -6.72 19.57 34.74
C ASP A 150 -7.21 19.04 36.08
N VAL A 151 -8.53 19.12 36.37
CA VAL A 151 -9.14 18.53 37.57
C VAL A 151 -8.93 17.00 37.62
N PHE A 152 -8.82 16.35 36.46
CA PHE A 152 -8.57 14.91 36.36
C PHE A 152 -7.09 14.57 36.12
N ALA A 153 -6.22 15.58 36.00
CA ALA A 153 -4.80 15.38 35.78
C ALA A 153 -4.07 15.10 37.10
N ILE A 154 -2.90 14.47 36.98
CA ILE A 154 -2.00 14.22 38.10
C ILE A 154 -1.51 15.52 38.77
N SER A 155 -1.47 16.62 38.01
CA SER A 155 -1.09 17.96 38.49
C SER A 155 -2.07 18.56 39.50
N ASN A 156 -3.32 18.07 39.57
CA ASN A 156 -4.29 18.55 40.56
C ASN A 156 -4.01 18.02 41.97
N ILE A 157 -3.23 16.95 42.14
CA ILE A 157 -3.01 16.31 43.45
C ILE A 157 -2.27 17.26 44.39
N ALA A 158 -2.86 17.52 45.56
CA ALA A 158 -2.30 18.40 46.58
C ALA A 158 -0.97 17.83 47.14
N PRO A 159 0.06 18.67 47.38
CA PRO A 159 1.38 18.21 47.82
C PRO A 159 1.34 17.34 49.09
N GLU A 160 0.39 17.59 49.99
CA GLU A 160 0.17 16.80 51.22
C GLU A 160 -0.29 15.37 50.95
N GLN A 161 -0.97 15.12 49.83
CA GLN A 161 -1.55 13.81 49.49
C GLN A 161 -0.76 13.06 48.42
N VAL A 162 0.18 13.73 47.73
CA VAL A 162 1.00 13.17 46.64
C VAL A 162 1.60 11.82 47.02
N ALA A 163 2.25 11.74 48.19
CA ALA A 163 2.95 10.53 48.63
C ALA A 163 2.04 9.30 48.70
N SER A 164 0.77 9.46 49.11
CA SER A 164 -0.18 8.36 49.25
C SER A 164 -0.91 8.00 47.94
N LYS A 165 -1.22 9.01 47.12
CA LYS A 165 -2.07 8.84 45.92
C LYS A 165 -1.29 8.45 44.67
N LEU A 166 0.00 8.80 44.61
CA LEU A 166 0.86 8.43 43.47
C LEU A 166 1.06 6.90 43.36
N TRP A 167 0.99 6.18 44.48
CA TRP A 167 0.99 4.72 44.48
C TRP A 167 -0.16 4.12 43.67
N THR A 168 -1.34 4.76 43.64
CA THR A 168 -2.47 4.33 42.81
C THR A 168 -2.16 4.47 41.32
N HIS A 169 -1.52 5.58 40.92
CA HIS A 169 -1.06 5.79 39.55
C HIS A 169 -0.01 4.76 39.15
N TRP A 170 0.99 4.53 40.00
CA TRP A 170 2.03 3.53 39.76
C TRP A 170 1.45 2.11 39.63
N ALA A 171 0.60 1.70 40.58
CA ALA A 171 0.02 0.36 40.58
C ALA A 171 -0.86 0.11 39.35
N LEU A 172 -1.68 1.10 38.99
CA LEU A 172 -2.55 0.99 37.83
C LEU A 172 -1.75 1.07 36.51
N GLY A 173 -0.71 1.91 36.47
CA GLY A 173 0.24 1.94 35.35
C GLY A 173 0.96 0.61 35.15
N ALA A 174 1.41 -0.02 36.23
CA ALA A 174 2.03 -1.34 36.19
C ALA A 174 1.03 -2.41 35.68
N LEU A 175 -0.22 -2.37 36.13
CA LEU A 175 -1.29 -3.25 35.62
C LEU A 175 -1.53 -3.04 34.13
N VAL A 176 -1.55 -1.79 33.65
CA VAL A 176 -1.68 -1.48 32.22
C VAL A 176 -0.51 -2.06 31.43
N VAL A 177 0.74 -1.91 31.90
CA VAL A 177 1.92 -2.49 31.24
C VAL A 177 1.81 -4.01 31.16
N VAL A 178 1.47 -4.68 32.26
CA VAL A 178 1.28 -6.14 32.29
C VAL A 178 0.16 -6.57 31.33
N TRP A 179 -0.97 -5.86 31.31
CA TRP A 179 -2.08 -6.14 30.39
C TRP A 179 -1.67 -6.00 28.92
N VAL A 180 -1.01 -4.90 28.56
CA VAL A 180 -0.54 -4.66 27.19
C VAL A 180 0.46 -5.75 26.77
N CYS A 181 1.45 -6.05 27.63
CA CYS A 181 2.42 -7.11 27.35
C CYS A 181 1.75 -8.48 27.20
N TYR A 182 0.76 -8.80 28.04
CA TYR A 182 0.00 -10.04 27.96
C TYR A 182 -0.75 -10.15 26.62
N VAL A 183 -1.54 -9.15 26.26
CA VAL A 183 -2.32 -9.15 25.00
C VAL A 183 -1.40 -9.23 23.78
N VAL A 184 -0.32 -8.46 23.75
CA VAL A 184 0.67 -8.49 22.66
C VAL A 184 1.35 -9.87 22.57
N HIS A 185 1.68 -10.47 23.70
CA HIS A 185 2.29 -11.81 23.72
C HIS A 185 1.34 -12.88 23.19
N CYS A 186 0.08 -12.89 23.63
CA CYS A 186 -0.94 -13.81 23.12
C CYS A 186 -1.13 -13.66 21.61
N GLU A 187 -1.21 -12.43 21.11
CA GLU A 187 -1.39 -12.18 19.68
C GLU A 187 -0.13 -12.54 18.86
N ALA A 188 1.06 -12.31 19.42
CA ALA A 188 2.32 -12.72 18.79
C ALA A 188 2.44 -14.25 18.66
N LEU A 189 2.01 -15.01 19.68
CA LEU A 189 1.98 -16.48 19.60
C LEU A 189 1.00 -16.94 18.51
N ALA A 190 -0.20 -16.37 18.48
CA ALA A 190 -1.19 -16.72 17.47
C ALA A 190 -0.73 -16.31 16.04
N PHE A 191 0.06 -15.24 15.90
CA PHE A 191 0.72 -14.88 14.64
C PHE A 191 1.71 -15.96 14.20
N VAL A 192 2.56 -16.44 15.11
CA VAL A 192 3.55 -17.49 14.80
C VAL A 192 2.85 -18.77 14.35
N GLU A 193 1.81 -19.20 15.07
CA GLU A 193 1.03 -20.41 14.72
C GLU A 193 0.39 -20.29 13.34
N ALA A 194 -0.31 -19.18 13.06
CA ALA A 194 -0.95 -18.96 11.76
C ALA A 194 0.06 -18.85 10.62
N LYS A 195 1.23 -18.23 10.85
CA LYS A 195 2.31 -18.18 9.85
C LYS A 195 2.89 -19.57 9.57
N GLN A 196 3.10 -20.37 10.61
CA GLN A 196 3.60 -21.75 10.46
C GLN A 196 2.59 -22.63 9.73
N GLU A 197 1.29 -22.51 10.03
CA GLU A 197 0.24 -23.22 9.30
C GLU A 197 0.20 -22.83 7.83
N TYR A 198 0.24 -21.53 7.53
CA TYR A 198 0.29 -21.03 6.17
C TYR A 198 1.52 -21.55 5.41
N ALA A 199 2.70 -21.53 6.04
CA ALA A 199 3.94 -22.04 5.45
C ALA A 199 3.91 -23.56 5.18
N ARG A 200 3.10 -24.32 5.92
CA ARG A 200 2.86 -25.76 5.71
C ARG A 200 1.77 -26.05 4.69
N SER A 201 0.94 -25.08 4.32
CA SER A 201 -0.13 -25.27 3.34
C SER A 201 0.41 -25.75 1.99
N GLN A 202 -0.36 -26.60 1.29
CA GLN A 202 0.02 -27.10 -0.03
C GLN A 202 0.09 -25.96 -1.07
N HIS A 203 -0.83 -24.99 -0.94
CA HIS A 203 -0.85 -23.82 -1.80
C HIS A 203 0.47 -23.06 -1.73
N TYR A 204 0.94 -22.72 -0.53
CA TYR A 204 2.23 -22.03 -0.35
C TYR A 204 3.41 -22.86 -0.88
N ARG A 205 3.45 -24.15 -0.57
CA ARG A 205 4.52 -25.06 -1.01
C ARG A 205 4.64 -25.18 -2.53
N SER A 206 3.52 -25.04 -3.26
CA SER A 206 3.50 -25.09 -4.73
C SER A 206 4.00 -23.80 -5.39
N GLN A 207 4.02 -22.67 -4.67
CA GLN A 207 4.44 -21.39 -5.22
C GLN A 207 5.97 -21.32 -5.38
N SER A 208 6.42 -20.64 -6.43
CA SER A 208 7.85 -20.42 -6.69
C SER A 208 8.54 -19.68 -5.54
N ARG A 209 7.87 -18.71 -4.91
CA ARG A 209 8.39 -17.93 -3.76
C ARG A 209 8.81 -18.76 -2.55
N ALA A 210 8.25 -19.96 -2.37
CA ALA A 210 8.62 -20.85 -1.27
C ALA A 210 9.97 -21.58 -1.53
N THR A 211 10.39 -21.67 -2.78
CA THR A 211 11.59 -22.42 -3.20
C THR A 211 12.68 -21.54 -3.79
N THR A 212 12.38 -20.27 -4.07
CA THR A 212 13.32 -19.32 -4.69
C THR A 212 13.86 -18.32 -3.67
N ILE A 213 15.18 -18.16 -3.64
CA ILE A 213 15.85 -17.09 -2.88
C ILE A 213 16.38 -16.01 -3.82
N LEU A 214 16.36 -14.76 -3.37
CA LEU A 214 17.10 -13.66 -3.98
C LEU A 214 18.46 -13.52 -3.30
N VAL A 215 19.55 -13.66 -4.06
CA VAL A 215 20.93 -13.51 -3.59
C VAL A 215 21.50 -12.19 -4.07
N GLY A 216 21.93 -11.32 -3.14
CA GLY A 216 22.56 -10.03 -3.44
C GLY A 216 24.08 -10.00 -3.30
N ASN A 217 24.71 -8.96 -3.85
CA ASN A 217 26.16 -8.71 -3.79
C ASN A 217 27.04 -9.91 -4.18
N ILE A 218 26.67 -10.60 -5.26
CA ILE A 218 27.45 -11.70 -5.83
C ILE A 218 28.75 -11.13 -6.41
N PRO A 219 29.94 -11.66 -6.03
CA PRO A 219 31.20 -11.26 -6.67
C PRO A 219 31.23 -11.63 -8.15
N GLU A 220 31.87 -10.83 -9.00
CA GLU A 220 32.00 -11.10 -10.45
C GLU A 220 32.58 -12.49 -10.74
N ALA A 221 33.51 -12.95 -9.90
CA ALA A 221 34.09 -14.29 -10.01
C ALA A 221 33.07 -15.43 -9.90
N PHE A 222 31.94 -15.22 -9.22
CA PHE A 222 30.84 -16.18 -9.03
C PHE A 222 29.59 -15.82 -9.84
N LEU A 223 29.66 -14.80 -10.72
CA LEU A 223 28.52 -14.29 -11.47
C LEU A 223 28.29 -15.08 -12.76
N THR A 224 28.19 -16.39 -12.63
CA THR A 224 27.93 -17.34 -13.73
C THR A 224 26.98 -18.41 -13.21
N GLU A 225 26.10 -18.91 -14.07
CA GLU A 225 25.09 -19.90 -13.68
C GLU A 225 25.74 -21.15 -13.08
N ASP A 226 26.75 -21.72 -13.74
CA ASP A 226 27.44 -22.93 -13.29
C ASP A 226 28.06 -22.75 -11.90
N LYS A 227 28.76 -21.63 -11.68
CA LYS A 227 29.40 -21.33 -10.39
C LYS A 227 28.39 -21.12 -9.27
N LEU A 228 27.23 -20.55 -9.58
CA LEU A 228 26.15 -20.42 -8.60
C LEU A 228 25.53 -21.78 -8.31
N ARG A 229 25.31 -22.62 -9.33
CA ARG A 229 24.85 -24.00 -9.11
C ARG A 229 25.80 -24.77 -8.22
N ASP A 230 27.10 -24.72 -8.50
CA ASP A 230 28.15 -25.38 -7.69
C ASP A 230 28.16 -24.85 -6.25
N ALA A 231 28.05 -23.52 -6.06
CA ALA A 231 28.05 -22.90 -4.74
C ALA A 231 26.83 -23.30 -3.89
N PHE A 232 25.70 -23.63 -4.52
CA PHE A 232 24.44 -23.98 -3.87
C PHE A 232 24.11 -25.48 -3.92
N ASP A 233 24.96 -26.31 -4.51
CA ASP A 233 24.74 -27.77 -4.63
C ASP A 233 24.82 -28.50 -3.28
N VAL A 234 25.49 -27.90 -2.29
CA VAL A 234 25.60 -28.41 -0.92
C VAL A 234 24.23 -28.56 -0.22
N PHE A 235 23.19 -27.87 -0.71
CA PHE A 235 21.86 -27.89 -0.10
C PHE A 235 20.99 -29.06 -0.61
N PRO A 236 20.13 -29.64 0.25
CA PRO A 236 19.41 -30.86 -0.06
C PRO A 236 18.44 -30.72 -1.25
N GLY A 237 18.57 -31.61 -2.22
CA GLY A 237 17.74 -31.62 -3.43
C GLY A 237 18.26 -30.72 -4.56
N GLY A 238 19.37 -30.01 -4.35
CA GLY A 238 20.06 -29.25 -5.38
C GLY A 238 19.29 -28.04 -5.92
N VAL A 239 19.95 -27.34 -6.84
CA VAL A 239 19.41 -26.17 -7.53
C VAL A 239 18.59 -26.61 -8.73
N ARG A 240 17.36 -26.10 -8.84
CA ARG A 240 16.51 -26.25 -10.02
C ARG A 240 16.99 -25.30 -11.12
N ASP A 241 16.87 -24.00 -10.86
CA ASP A 241 17.15 -22.94 -11.83
C ASP A 241 17.87 -21.75 -11.20
N VAL A 242 18.69 -21.07 -11.99
CA VAL A 242 19.38 -19.84 -11.59
C VAL A 242 19.06 -18.74 -12.60
N TYR A 243 18.51 -17.63 -12.11
CA TYR A 243 18.19 -16.47 -12.92
C TYR A 243 19.08 -15.30 -12.51
N ILE A 244 20.14 -15.06 -13.30
CA ILE A 244 21.02 -13.91 -13.09
C ILE A 244 20.34 -12.67 -13.67
N ASN A 245 20.23 -11.63 -12.85
CA ASN A 245 19.65 -10.37 -13.28
C ASN A 245 20.62 -9.62 -14.20
N ARG A 246 20.10 -8.92 -15.20
CA ARG A 246 20.89 -8.23 -16.23
C ARG A 246 20.43 -6.79 -16.35
N ASN A 247 21.33 -5.91 -16.78
CA ASN A 247 21.00 -4.52 -17.00
C ASN A 247 20.19 -4.33 -18.29
N ASP A 248 18.88 -4.53 -18.17
CA ASP A 248 17.91 -4.40 -19.27
C ASP A 248 17.18 -3.04 -19.26
N SER A 249 17.79 -1.99 -18.69
CA SER A 249 17.20 -0.64 -18.56
C SER A 249 16.62 -0.08 -19.87
N ASN A 250 17.29 -0.31 -21.01
CA ASN A 250 16.79 0.09 -22.33
C ASN A 250 15.49 -0.65 -22.70
N LEU A 251 15.44 -1.96 -22.46
CA LEU A 251 14.25 -2.79 -22.74
C LEU A 251 13.10 -2.39 -21.82
N THR A 252 13.36 -2.20 -20.52
CA THR A 252 12.36 -1.74 -19.55
C THR A 252 11.78 -0.39 -19.93
N ALA A 253 12.61 0.57 -20.34
CA ALA A 253 12.15 1.87 -20.81
C ALA A 253 11.25 1.76 -22.05
N LYS A 254 11.59 0.88 -23.01
CA LYS A 254 10.76 0.61 -24.18
C LYS A 254 9.44 -0.08 -23.85
N LEU A 255 9.44 -1.02 -22.90
CA LEU A 255 8.22 -1.67 -22.41
C LEU A 255 7.28 -0.66 -21.72
N ALA A 256 7.82 0.22 -20.89
CA ALA A 256 7.05 1.30 -20.27
C ALA A 256 6.50 2.29 -21.31
N ALA A 257 7.28 2.62 -22.35
CA ALA A 257 6.80 3.44 -23.46
C ALA A 257 5.68 2.75 -24.24
N ARG A 258 5.78 1.43 -24.45
CA ARG A 258 4.75 0.62 -25.11
C ARG A 258 3.45 0.64 -24.32
N GLU A 259 3.50 0.47 -23.00
CA GLU A 259 2.31 0.49 -22.15
C GLU A 259 1.60 1.85 -22.20
N LYS A 260 2.35 2.95 -22.21
CA LYS A 260 1.81 4.30 -22.41
C LYS A 260 1.13 4.45 -23.77
N LEU A 261 1.75 3.95 -24.84
CA LEU A 261 1.17 4.00 -26.19
C LEU A 261 -0.10 3.15 -26.31
N VAL A 262 -0.10 1.93 -25.75
CA VAL A 262 -1.28 1.05 -25.71
C VAL A 262 -2.42 1.73 -24.96
N THR A 263 -2.15 2.28 -23.79
CA THR A 263 -3.17 3.00 -22.99
C THR A 263 -3.73 4.21 -23.76
N ALA A 264 -2.87 4.95 -24.46
CA ALA A 264 -3.29 6.07 -25.30
C ALA A 264 -4.15 5.61 -26.49
N LEU A 265 -3.77 4.50 -27.13
CA LEU A 265 -4.51 3.90 -28.25
C LEU A 265 -5.87 3.37 -27.80
N GLU A 266 -5.94 2.67 -26.67
CA GLU A 266 -7.19 2.20 -26.06
C GLU A 266 -8.10 3.37 -25.72
N THR A 267 -7.55 4.45 -25.17
CA THR A 267 -8.31 5.67 -24.85
C THR A 267 -8.88 6.30 -26.11
N ALA A 268 -8.05 6.47 -27.16
CA ALA A 268 -8.48 7.04 -28.44
C ALA A 268 -9.56 6.18 -29.12
N GLN A 269 -9.38 4.85 -29.13
CA GLN A 269 -10.37 3.92 -29.68
C GLN A 269 -11.67 3.92 -28.88
N THR A 270 -11.59 3.94 -27.55
CA THR A 270 -12.76 3.98 -26.67
C THR A 270 -13.56 5.26 -26.87
N LYS A 271 -12.89 6.42 -27.01
CA LYS A 271 -13.56 7.67 -27.36
C LYS A 271 -14.29 7.60 -28.70
N LEU A 272 -13.65 7.02 -29.72
CA LEU A 272 -14.27 6.84 -31.03
C LEU A 272 -15.52 5.94 -30.94
N ILE A 273 -15.43 4.84 -30.20
CA ILE A 273 -16.57 3.95 -29.96
C ILE A 273 -17.69 4.69 -29.20
N ALA A 274 -17.36 5.43 -28.15
CA ALA A 274 -18.33 6.21 -27.37
C ALA A 274 -19.05 7.25 -28.24
N ALA A 275 -18.31 8.01 -29.05
CA ALA A 275 -18.87 8.97 -30.01
C ALA A 275 -19.79 8.27 -31.02
N ARG A 276 -19.43 7.08 -31.49
CA ARG A 276 -20.30 6.31 -32.39
C ARG A 276 -21.59 5.87 -31.71
N VAL A 277 -21.51 5.41 -30.47
CA VAL A 277 -22.69 4.99 -29.71
C VAL A 277 -23.63 6.18 -29.49
N SER A 278 -23.11 7.37 -29.17
CA SER A 278 -23.93 8.58 -29.04
C SER A 278 -24.58 8.99 -30.36
N ASP A 279 -23.86 8.93 -31.48
CA ASP A 279 -24.41 9.27 -32.81
C ASP A 279 -25.54 8.31 -33.23
N VAL A 280 -25.36 7.01 -32.97
CA VAL A 280 -26.39 5.98 -33.24
C VAL A 280 -27.60 6.17 -32.33
N ALA A 281 -27.40 6.55 -31.07
CA ALA A 281 -28.50 6.86 -30.16
C ALA A 281 -29.29 8.10 -30.61
N ALA A 282 -28.60 9.16 -31.03
CA ALA A 282 -29.23 10.40 -31.54
C ALA A 282 -30.04 10.16 -32.81
N THR A 283 -29.50 9.39 -33.77
CA THR A 283 -30.21 9.04 -35.02
C THR A 283 -31.43 8.14 -34.79
N ARG A 284 -31.38 7.22 -33.81
CA ARG A 284 -32.55 6.41 -33.40
C ARG A 284 -33.64 7.25 -32.72
N GLY A 285 -33.27 8.24 -31.89
CA GLY A 285 -34.22 9.18 -31.29
C GLY A 285 -34.95 10.04 -32.32
N SER A 286 -34.28 10.41 -33.42
CA SER A 286 -34.88 11.21 -34.50
C SER A 286 -35.86 10.44 -35.39
N GLN A 287 -35.80 9.11 -35.46
CA GLN A 287 -36.74 8.27 -36.25
C GLN A 287 -37.94 7.76 -35.42
N GLY A 288 -38.02 8.10 -34.13
CA GLY A 288 -39.07 7.67 -33.20
C GLY A 288 -40.34 8.54 -33.13
N SER A 289 -40.51 9.50 -34.05
CA SER A 289 -41.74 10.32 -34.16
C SER A 289 -42.58 9.91 -35.39
N GLY A 290 -42.71 8.61 -35.61
CA GLY A 290 -43.74 8.03 -36.49
C GLY A 290 -44.60 7.10 -35.66
N LYS A 291 -45.88 7.45 -35.48
CA LYS A 291 -46.89 6.71 -34.71
C LYS A 291 -46.76 5.20 -34.90
N LEU A 292 -46.47 4.45 -33.84
CA LEU A 292 -46.79 3.03 -33.78
C LEU A 292 -47.88 2.80 -32.74
N SER A 293 -49.05 2.48 -33.30
CA SER A 293 -50.27 2.08 -32.62
C SER A 293 -50.02 0.90 -31.68
N GLN A 294 -50.82 0.89 -30.60
CA GLN A 294 -50.97 -0.18 -29.64
C GLN A 294 -50.97 -1.57 -30.30
N ARG A 295 -50.07 -2.45 -29.85
CA ARG A 295 -50.45 -3.83 -29.62
C ARG A 295 -49.67 -4.42 -28.44
N SER A 296 -50.44 -4.68 -27.39
CA SER A 296 -50.07 -5.43 -26.20
C SER A 296 -49.69 -6.87 -26.54
N GLY A 297 -48.77 -7.43 -25.75
CA GLY A 297 -48.72 -8.86 -25.50
C GLY A 297 -47.44 -9.58 -25.93
N HIS A 298 -46.65 -9.95 -24.93
CA HIS A 298 -45.86 -11.19 -24.87
C HIS A 298 -44.59 -11.32 -25.74
N ALA A 299 -43.42 -11.19 -25.11
CA ALA A 299 -42.21 -11.97 -25.46
C ALA A 299 -41.11 -11.79 -24.39
N LEU A 300 -41.11 -12.65 -23.37
CA LEU A 300 -39.87 -13.14 -22.77
C LEU A 300 -39.45 -14.34 -23.62
N GLY A 301 -38.28 -14.26 -24.27
CA GLY A 301 -37.68 -15.40 -24.96
C GLY A 301 -37.19 -15.08 -26.37
N ALA A 302 -35.92 -15.43 -26.59
CA ALA A 302 -35.28 -15.62 -27.89
C ALA A 302 -35.13 -14.37 -28.78
N VAL A 303 -33.96 -13.71 -28.67
CA VAL A 303 -33.34 -13.04 -29.81
C VAL A 303 -32.03 -13.75 -30.13
N CYS A 304 -32.17 -14.95 -30.69
CA CYS A 304 -31.24 -15.48 -31.68
C CYS A 304 -32.10 -15.80 -32.91
N GLY A 305 -32.39 -14.77 -33.70
CA GLY A 305 -33.17 -14.84 -34.93
C GLY A 305 -32.34 -14.29 -36.08
N LYS A 306 -32.19 -15.09 -37.13
CA LYS A 306 -31.56 -14.76 -38.40
C LYS A 306 -32.26 -13.56 -39.04
N ASP A 307 -31.62 -12.40 -39.04
CA ASP A 307 -31.93 -11.31 -39.96
C ASP A 307 -30.85 -11.27 -41.06
N GLN A 308 -31.18 -11.88 -42.21
CA GLN A 308 -30.51 -11.57 -43.47
C GLN A 308 -30.87 -10.12 -43.85
N GLY A 309 -29.86 -9.30 -44.11
CA GLY A 309 -30.05 -7.97 -44.70
C GLY A 309 -30.15 -6.80 -43.72
N ARG A 310 -29.33 -6.75 -42.67
CA ARG A 310 -29.05 -5.51 -41.96
C ARG A 310 -27.55 -5.35 -41.80
N LYS A 311 -27.02 -4.27 -42.37
CA LYS A 311 -25.61 -3.86 -42.37
C LYS A 311 -24.93 -4.36 -41.09
N SER A 312 -24.11 -5.41 -41.26
CA SER A 312 -23.18 -5.91 -40.25
C SER A 312 -22.61 -4.72 -39.50
N CYS A 313 -22.60 -4.79 -38.17
CA CYS A 313 -21.94 -3.83 -37.30
C CYS A 313 -20.56 -3.55 -37.89
N ALA A 314 -20.50 -2.46 -38.64
CA ALA A 314 -19.38 -2.24 -39.52
C ALA A 314 -18.21 -1.95 -38.59
N GLY A 315 -17.16 -2.77 -38.69
CA GLY A 315 -16.02 -2.68 -37.78
C GLY A 315 -15.44 -1.26 -37.74
N PRO A 316 -14.53 -0.96 -36.81
CA PRO A 316 -13.94 0.38 -36.64
C PRO A 316 -13.38 1.04 -37.93
N GLN A 317 -13.20 0.24 -38.99
CA GLN A 317 -12.67 0.63 -40.28
C GLN A 317 -13.65 1.40 -41.20
N THR A 318 -14.97 1.36 -40.95
CA THR A 318 -15.99 1.93 -41.88
C THR A 318 -16.59 3.26 -41.42
N MET A 319 -15.81 4.10 -40.74
CA MET A 319 -16.24 5.45 -40.35
C MET A 319 -15.76 6.49 -41.37
N PRO A 320 -16.56 7.51 -41.72
CA PRO A 320 -16.07 8.66 -42.48
C PRO A 320 -14.95 9.36 -41.69
N LYS A 321 -13.87 9.73 -42.39
CA LYS A 321 -12.65 10.34 -41.81
C LYS A 321 -12.87 11.64 -41.04
N THR A 322 -14.08 12.22 -41.10
CA THR A 322 -14.43 13.55 -40.61
C THR A 322 -14.47 13.67 -39.08
N ASN A 323 -14.78 12.59 -38.34
CA ASN A 323 -14.94 12.61 -36.88
C ASN A 323 -13.76 11.98 -36.10
N ARG A 324 -12.60 11.79 -36.73
CA ARG A 324 -11.43 11.20 -36.06
C ARG A 324 -10.55 12.28 -35.43
N GLU A 325 -10.08 12.03 -34.21
CA GLU A 325 -9.09 12.88 -33.55
C GLU A 325 -7.81 12.92 -34.41
N THR A 326 -7.36 14.13 -34.77
CA THR A 326 -6.14 14.32 -35.55
C THR A 326 -5.04 14.87 -34.67
N THR A 327 -3.82 14.38 -34.87
CA THR A 327 -2.60 14.92 -34.25
C THR A 327 -1.70 15.50 -35.33
N ARG A 328 -0.92 16.53 -34.98
CA ARG A 328 0.07 17.12 -35.89
C ARG A 328 1.43 16.48 -35.64
N LEU A 329 2.12 16.13 -36.72
CA LEU A 329 3.50 15.67 -36.65
C LEU A 329 4.43 16.83 -36.26
N PRO A 330 5.43 16.60 -35.38
CA PRO A 330 6.46 17.59 -35.12
C PRO A 330 7.29 17.85 -36.39
N LEU A 331 7.61 19.11 -36.65
CA LEU A 331 8.40 19.54 -37.82
C LEU A 331 9.89 19.26 -37.72
N VAL A 332 10.37 18.95 -36.51
CA VAL A 332 11.79 18.75 -36.20
C VAL A 332 11.98 17.32 -35.70
N ILE A 333 13.01 16.63 -36.21
CA ILE A 333 13.39 15.23 -35.89
C ILE A 333 13.66 15.00 -34.39
N ARG A 334 13.75 16.07 -33.59
CA ARG A 334 13.93 16.00 -32.14
C ARG A 334 12.62 15.63 -31.44
N ALA A 335 12.47 14.34 -31.14
CA ALA A 335 11.31 13.72 -30.49
C ALA A 335 10.83 14.33 -29.16
N TRP A 336 11.62 15.20 -28.51
CA TRP A 336 11.27 15.83 -27.23
C TRP A 336 10.44 17.13 -27.35
N LEU A 337 10.32 17.74 -28.54
CA LEU A 337 9.56 18.99 -28.69
C LEU A 337 8.07 18.68 -28.94
N PRO A 338 7.12 19.26 -28.17
CA PRO A 338 5.71 19.12 -28.48
C PRO A 338 5.40 19.73 -29.87
N PRO A 339 4.44 19.16 -30.61
CA PRO A 339 4.09 19.68 -31.93
C PRO A 339 3.64 21.13 -31.81
N VAL A 340 4.33 22.01 -32.52
CA VAL A 340 4.06 23.45 -32.50
C VAL A 340 2.63 23.67 -33.02
N PRO A 341 1.75 24.37 -32.29
CA PRO A 341 0.43 24.69 -32.82
C PRO A 341 0.61 25.43 -34.16
N PHE A 342 -0.19 25.03 -35.15
CA PHE A 342 -0.23 25.55 -36.54
C PHE A 342 0.78 24.99 -37.56
N PHE A 343 1.93 24.47 -37.13
CA PHE A 343 2.98 24.00 -38.03
C PHE A 343 3.09 22.45 -38.00
N GLY A 344 2.93 21.80 -39.16
CA GLY A 344 3.04 20.34 -39.30
C GLY A 344 1.81 19.67 -39.94
N ARG A 345 2.04 18.52 -40.60
CA ARG A 345 1.00 17.72 -41.28
C ARG A 345 0.05 17.10 -40.25
N LYS A 346 -1.26 17.26 -40.47
CA LYS A 346 -2.31 16.59 -39.68
C LYS A 346 -2.39 15.12 -40.11
N VAL A 347 -2.30 14.21 -39.13
CA VAL A 347 -2.42 12.77 -39.33
C VAL A 347 -3.45 12.23 -38.35
N ASP A 348 -4.08 11.11 -38.73
CA ASP A 348 -5.06 10.40 -37.90
C ASP A 348 -4.36 9.82 -36.66
N LEU A 349 -4.80 10.19 -35.46
CA LEU A 349 -4.11 9.85 -34.21
C LEU A 349 -4.01 8.33 -34.03
N ILE A 350 -5.08 7.59 -34.32
CA ILE A 350 -5.12 6.13 -34.15
C ILE A 350 -4.10 5.45 -35.07
N HIS A 351 -4.02 5.88 -36.33
CA HIS A 351 -3.06 5.32 -37.27
C HIS A 351 -1.63 5.58 -36.83
N GLN A 352 -1.34 6.81 -36.38
CA GLN A 352 -0.02 7.16 -35.86
C GLN A 352 0.35 6.33 -34.62
N LEU A 353 -0.59 6.13 -33.69
CA LEU A 353 -0.37 5.29 -32.51
C LEU A 353 -0.15 3.82 -32.89
N GLN A 354 -0.85 3.29 -33.90
CA GLN A 354 -0.66 1.93 -34.40
C GLN A 354 0.72 1.74 -35.04
N GLU A 355 1.13 2.68 -35.90
CA GLU A 355 2.43 2.65 -36.59
C GLU A 355 3.60 2.78 -35.61
N THR A 356 3.50 3.72 -34.66
CA THR A 356 4.50 3.88 -33.59
C THR A 356 4.56 2.66 -32.67
N LEU A 357 3.42 2.04 -32.36
CA LEU A 357 3.37 0.80 -31.57
C LEU A 357 4.00 -0.38 -32.31
N GLN A 358 3.79 -0.52 -33.63
CA GLN A 358 4.43 -1.54 -34.45
C GLN A 358 5.95 -1.38 -34.46
N THR A 359 6.42 -0.17 -34.77
CA THR A 359 7.85 0.17 -34.75
C THR A 359 8.47 -0.15 -33.38
N LEU A 360 7.79 0.24 -32.30
CA LEU A 360 8.27 -0.02 -30.94
C LEU A 360 8.27 -1.51 -30.59
N ASN A 361 7.30 -2.29 -31.08
CA ASN A 361 7.28 -3.75 -30.88
C ASN A 361 8.45 -4.44 -31.57
N GLU A 362 8.82 -4.02 -32.79
CA GLU A 362 10.00 -4.52 -33.50
C GLU A 362 11.28 -4.17 -32.74
N GLU A 363 11.39 -2.94 -32.26
CA GLU A 363 12.50 -2.51 -31.42
C GLU A 363 12.60 -3.34 -30.13
N ILE A 364 11.47 -3.64 -29.48
CA ILE A 364 11.41 -4.50 -28.29
C ILE A 364 11.83 -5.93 -28.63
N ALA A 365 11.39 -6.48 -29.76
CA ALA A 365 11.80 -7.80 -30.21
C ALA A 365 13.32 -7.86 -30.43
N SER A 366 13.90 -6.85 -31.09
CA SER A 366 15.34 -6.73 -31.28
C SER A 366 16.10 -6.58 -29.95
N ALA A 367 15.53 -5.84 -28.99
CA ALA A 367 16.12 -5.65 -27.67
C ALA A 367 16.06 -6.93 -26.83
N ARG A 368 14.96 -7.71 -26.91
CA ARG A 368 14.84 -9.02 -26.27
C ARG A 368 15.86 -10.02 -26.82
N ALA A 369 16.07 -10.03 -28.14
CA ALA A 369 17.10 -10.88 -28.77
C ALA A 369 18.51 -10.55 -28.24
N ARG A 370 18.78 -9.28 -27.89
CA ARG A 370 20.06 -8.85 -27.30
C ARG A 370 20.14 -8.98 -25.77
N SER A 371 19.04 -9.23 -25.06
CA SER A 371 19.01 -9.29 -23.58
C SER A 371 19.99 -10.32 -23.01
N GLY A 372 20.18 -11.45 -23.70
CA GLY A 372 21.17 -12.47 -23.34
C GLY A 372 22.64 -12.02 -23.42
N SER A 373 22.93 -10.84 -23.98
CA SER A 373 24.27 -10.22 -24.03
C SER A 373 24.44 -9.04 -23.08
N CYS A 374 23.38 -8.62 -22.38
CA CYS A 374 23.44 -7.51 -21.44
C CYS A 374 24.32 -7.85 -20.24
N THR A 375 24.95 -6.81 -19.66
CA THR A 375 25.85 -6.97 -18.53
C THR A 375 25.10 -7.53 -17.32
N PRO A 376 25.63 -8.58 -16.69
CA PRO A 376 24.99 -9.15 -15.51
C PRO A 376 25.14 -8.20 -14.32
N LEU A 377 24.10 -8.12 -13.50
CA LEU A 377 24.08 -7.39 -12.24
C LEU A 377 24.57 -8.30 -11.11
N ASN A 378 24.95 -7.70 -9.98
CA ASN A 378 25.49 -8.41 -8.80
C ASN A 378 24.43 -9.18 -7.98
N ASN A 379 23.34 -9.64 -8.58
CA ASN A 379 22.25 -10.34 -7.92
C ASN A 379 21.65 -11.43 -8.82
N ALA A 380 21.08 -12.47 -8.20
CA ALA A 380 20.46 -13.57 -8.89
C ALA A 380 19.33 -14.17 -8.05
N PHE A 381 18.32 -14.74 -8.72
CA PHE A 381 17.35 -15.62 -8.10
C PHE A 381 17.81 -17.07 -8.24
N VAL A 382 17.85 -17.81 -7.15
CA VAL A 382 18.23 -19.22 -7.12
C VAL A 382 17.02 -20.01 -6.65
N GLN A 383 16.50 -20.88 -7.52
CA GLN A 383 15.37 -21.74 -7.22
C GLN A 383 15.85 -23.14 -6.86
N PHE A 384 15.36 -23.67 -5.74
CA PHE A 384 15.67 -25.01 -5.27
C PHE A 384 14.56 -26.01 -5.60
N ASN A 385 14.88 -27.30 -5.59
CA ASN A 385 13.85 -28.34 -5.73
C ASN A 385 13.05 -28.55 -4.44
N ARG A 386 13.62 -28.20 -3.28
CA ARG A 386 12.99 -28.35 -1.96
C ARG A 386 12.95 -27.02 -1.21
N GLN A 387 11.83 -26.73 -0.55
CA GLN A 387 11.68 -25.53 0.29
C GLN A 387 12.70 -25.48 1.44
N VAL A 388 13.02 -26.63 2.04
CA VAL A 388 13.99 -26.71 3.14
C VAL A 388 15.38 -26.22 2.71
N ALA A 389 15.80 -26.52 1.48
CA ALA A 389 17.07 -26.02 0.93
C ALA A 389 17.09 -24.50 0.83
N ALA A 390 15.99 -23.88 0.40
CA ALA A 390 15.87 -22.43 0.31
C ALA A 390 16.00 -21.75 1.69
N HIS A 391 15.36 -22.31 2.72
CA HIS A 391 15.49 -21.83 4.10
C HIS A 391 16.91 -22.01 4.65
N MET A 392 17.52 -23.17 4.45
CA MET A 392 18.90 -23.44 4.88
C MET A 392 19.91 -22.52 4.18
N ALA A 393 19.76 -22.33 2.87
CA ALA A 393 20.61 -21.44 2.09
C ALA A 393 20.54 -19.99 2.57
N CYS A 394 19.33 -19.52 2.93
CA CYS A 394 19.12 -18.18 3.47
C CYS A 394 19.85 -17.94 4.81
N GLN A 395 19.89 -18.96 5.68
CA GLN A 395 20.48 -18.89 7.02
C GLN A 395 21.98 -19.23 7.08
N SER A 396 22.49 -20.00 6.11
CA SER A 396 23.91 -20.40 6.03
C SER A 396 24.86 -19.21 5.78
N VAL A 397 26.17 -19.41 5.84
CA VAL A 397 27.16 -18.45 5.32
C VAL A 397 27.86 -19.08 4.11
N LEU A 398 27.77 -18.43 2.94
CA LEU A 398 28.27 -19.00 1.68
C LEU A 398 29.67 -18.51 1.29
N HIS A 399 30.07 -17.33 1.77
CA HIS A 399 31.28 -16.66 1.32
C HIS A 399 32.11 -16.18 2.52
N GLY A 400 33.43 -16.39 2.47
CA GLY A 400 34.34 -16.05 3.59
C GLY A 400 34.55 -14.55 3.80
N LYS A 401 34.37 -13.72 2.76
CA LYS A 401 34.40 -12.25 2.90
C LYS A 401 33.02 -11.71 3.31
N PRO A 402 32.96 -10.76 4.25
CA PRO A 402 31.70 -10.13 4.66
C PRO A 402 31.06 -9.34 3.51
N HIS A 403 29.74 -9.18 3.58
CA HIS A 403 28.91 -8.44 2.61
C HIS A 403 28.95 -8.98 1.17
N ARG A 404 29.32 -10.25 0.97
CA ARG A 404 29.29 -10.95 -0.33
C ARG A 404 28.29 -12.09 -0.27
N MET A 405 27.56 -12.31 -1.36
CA MET A 405 26.43 -13.25 -1.41
C MET A 405 25.37 -12.99 -0.31
N THR A 406 25.23 -11.72 0.07
CA THR A 406 24.32 -11.22 1.11
C THR A 406 23.69 -9.90 0.67
N PRO A 407 22.41 -9.62 0.95
CA PRO A 407 21.47 -10.47 1.68
C PRO A 407 21.00 -11.65 0.83
N ARG A 408 20.49 -12.68 1.50
CA ARG A 408 19.66 -13.72 0.87
C ARG A 408 18.27 -13.53 1.43
N ILE A 409 17.29 -13.38 0.55
CA ILE A 409 15.91 -13.09 0.94
C ILE A 409 15.04 -14.20 0.37
N LEU A 410 14.19 -14.76 1.21
CA LEU A 410 13.21 -15.79 0.85
C LEU A 410 11.81 -15.18 0.83
N GLU A 411 10.84 -15.87 0.22
CA GLU A 411 9.41 -15.54 0.27
C GLU A 411 9.05 -14.24 -0.45
N VAL A 412 9.87 -13.80 -1.41
CA VAL A 412 9.61 -12.60 -2.22
C VAL A 412 8.64 -12.93 -3.34
N ASP A 413 7.51 -12.23 -3.39
CA ASP A 413 6.58 -12.33 -4.51
C ASP A 413 7.16 -11.61 -5.74
N PRO A 414 7.03 -12.16 -6.96
CA PRO A 414 7.50 -11.48 -8.18
C PRO A 414 6.91 -10.07 -8.38
N THR A 415 5.71 -9.83 -7.87
CA THR A 415 5.05 -8.52 -7.96
C THR A 415 5.60 -7.49 -6.95
N ASP A 416 6.20 -7.96 -5.85
CA ASP A 416 6.81 -7.13 -4.82
C ASP A 416 8.28 -6.76 -5.14
N VAL A 417 8.85 -7.32 -6.22
CA VAL A 417 10.23 -7.06 -6.62
C VAL A 417 10.35 -5.71 -7.31
N ILE A 418 11.05 -4.78 -6.64
CA ILE A 418 11.45 -3.51 -7.25
C ILE A 418 12.77 -3.71 -8.00
N TRP A 419 12.67 -4.01 -9.30
CA TRP A 419 13.79 -4.35 -10.18
C TRP A 419 14.91 -3.30 -10.20
N ASP A 420 14.56 -2.01 -10.15
CA ASP A 420 15.52 -0.90 -10.15
C ASP A 420 16.47 -0.91 -8.94
N ASN A 421 16.01 -1.48 -7.82
CA ASN A 421 16.78 -1.53 -6.57
C ASN A 421 17.67 -2.77 -6.45
N LEU A 422 17.51 -3.76 -7.34
CA LEU A 422 18.30 -4.99 -7.29
C LEU A 422 19.76 -4.76 -7.64
N ALA A 423 20.05 -3.80 -8.53
CA ALA A 423 21.41 -3.48 -8.99
C ALA A 423 22.30 -2.81 -7.93
N LEU A 424 21.75 -2.45 -6.76
CA LEU A 424 22.47 -1.68 -5.76
C LEU A 424 23.50 -2.53 -5.01
N SER A 425 24.73 -2.05 -4.97
CA SER A 425 25.77 -2.58 -4.08
C SER A 425 25.48 -2.25 -2.61
N TRP A 426 26.06 -3.03 -1.69
CA TRP A 426 25.90 -2.78 -0.25
C TRP A 426 26.36 -1.37 0.17
N ARG A 427 27.44 -0.83 -0.43
CA ARG A 427 27.93 0.52 -0.15
C ARG A 427 26.93 1.58 -0.58
N GLN A 428 26.38 1.45 -1.78
CA GLN A 428 25.34 2.36 -2.28
C GLN A 428 24.09 2.29 -1.42
N ARG A 429 23.70 1.10 -0.96
CA ARG A 429 22.57 0.94 -0.03
C ARG A 429 22.83 1.67 1.28
N TRP A 430 24.02 1.51 1.87
CA TRP A 430 24.38 2.18 3.12
C TRP A 430 24.42 3.71 2.99
N ILE A 431 24.98 4.24 1.90
CA ILE A 431 24.98 5.68 1.61
C ILE A 431 23.54 6.21 1.49
N ARG A 432 22.67 5.52 0.74
CA ARG A 432 21.26 5.93 0.56
C ARG A 432 20.49 5.92 1.87
N VAL A 433 20.69 4.90 2.71
CA VAL A 433 20.07 4.83 4.05
C VAL A 433 20.56 5.99 4.91
N SER A 434 21.86 6.30 4.87
CA SER A 434 22.45 7.42 5.64
C SER A 434 21.89 8.78 5.19
N ILE A 435 21.77 8.99 3.87
CA ILE A 435 21.13 10.20 3.32
C ILE A 435 19.66 10.28 3.75
N GLY A 436 18.92 9.17 3.64
CA GLY A 436 17.51 9.12 4.04
C GLY A 436 17.33 9.47 5.52
N LEU A 437 18.13 8.87 6.40
CA LEU A 437 18.10 9.17 7.85
C LEU A 437 18.44 10.64 8.11
N SER A 438 19.47 11.19 7.46
CA SER A 438 19.83 12.59 7.61
C SER A 438 18.69 13.53 7.20
N VAL A 439 18.04 13.27 6.05
CA VAL A 439 16.90 14.07 5.59
C VAL A 439 15.73 13.96 6.56
N SER A 440 15.41 12.76 7.04
CA SER A 440 14.33 12.56 8.03
C SER A 440 14.62 13.28 9.34
N THR A 441 15.85 13.20 9.86
CA THR A 441 16.26 13.91 11.07
C THR A 441 16.19 15.42 10.88
N SER A 442 16.67 15.95 9.74
CA SER A 442 16.56 17.37 9.43
C SER A 442 15.11 17.83 9.34
N LEU A 443 14.22 17.04 8.74
CA LEU A 443 12.79 17.34 8.68
C LEU A 443 12.16 17.41 10.08
N ILE A 444 12.55 16.51 10.99
CA ILE A 444 12.09 16.54 12.39
C ILE A 444 12.52 17.84 13.07
N PHE A 445 13.78 18.26 12.90
CA PHE A 445 14.26 19.52 13.46
C PHE A 445 13.59 20.75 12.83
N LEU A 446 13.39 20.74 11.52
CA LEU A 446 12.70 21.83 10.81
C LEU A 446 11.23 21.95 11.20
N TYR A 447 10.56 20.85 11.53
CA TYR A 447 9.18 20.86 12.00
C TYR A 447 9.06 21.25 13.49
N ALA A 448 10.15 21.14 14.24
CA ALA A 448 10.21 21.54 15.65
C ALA A 448 10.41 23.04 15.84
N VAL A 449 10.97 23.73 14.84
CA VAL A 449 11.07 25.20 14.76
C VAL A 449 9.79 25.76 14.15
#